data_AF-A0A847X8M7-F1
#
_entry.id   AF-A0A847X8M7-F1
#
_cell.length_a   1.000
_cell.length_b   1.000
_cell.length_c   1.000
_cell.angle_alpha   90.00
_cell.angle_beta   90.00
_cell.angle_gamma   90.00
#
_symmetry.space_group_name_H-M   'P 1'
#
loop_
_entity.id
_entity.type
_entity.pdbx_description
1 polymer ?
#
loop_
_entity_poly.entity_id
_entity_poly.type
_entity_poly.pdbx_seq_one_letter_code
_entity_poly.pdbx_strand_id
1 'polypeptide(L)'
;MKEYLFLHYKLEESLKALIGKDAKWVGNSSAEFVEIQSRKGLSFDGNGYVVLPEDLFNSIDNTTGFTFSSWVYTKEGNSVWERIFDFGSGEGLPSMFFTRNLRGTLSGFGDLIADGSKKYQENIWMHVAFVYHPSNKSKNSSAGIQVYVNGELIGDGVINQTTSGL
;
A
#
# COMPACT_ATOMS: atom_id res chain seq x y z
N MET A 1 -18.67 18.25 -1.85
CA MET A 1 -17.74 17.20 -2.31
C MET A 1 -17.06 16.67 -1.05
N LYS A 2 -17.21 15.39 -0.70
CA LYS A 2 -16.49 14.84 0.46
C LYS A 2 -15.05 14.60 0.03
N GLU A 3 -14.10 15.27 0.65
CA GLU A 3 -12.68 14.95 0.47
C GLU A 3 -12.42 13.64 1.22
N TYR A 4 -12.16 12.57 0.47
CA TYR A 4 -11.79 11.25 1.00
C TYR A 4 -10.26 11.10 1.16
N LEU A 5 -9.49 12.14 0.80
CA LEU A 5 -8.04 12.17 1.00
C LEU A 5 -7.73 12.59 2.43
N PHE A 6 -7.23 11.66 3.23
CA PHE A 6 -6.85 11.91 4.63
C PHE A 6 -5.34 11.81 4.87
N LEU A 7 -4.54 11.59 3.82
CA LEU A 7 -3.08 11.64 3.90
C LEU A 7 -2.45 11.85 2.53
N HIS A 8 -1.45 12.73 2.46
CA HIS A 8 -0.66 12.93 1.25
C HIS A 8 0.74 13.42 1.62
N TYR A 9 1.76 12.62 1.27
CA TYR A 9 3.15 13.05 1.25
C TYR A 9 3.58 13.24 -0.20
N LYS A 10 4.07 14.42 -0.54
CA LYS A 10 4.63 14.66 -1.89
C LYS A 10 5.97 13.95 -2.08
N LEU A 11 6.74 13.80 -0.99
CA LEU A 11 8.06 13.15 -0.97
C LEU A 11 9.08 13.77 -1.94
N GLU A 12 8.96 15.06 -2.24
CA GLU A 12 9.87 15.75 -3.17
C GLU A 12 11.04 16.45 -2.46
N GLU A 13 10.83 16.86 -1.20
CA GLU A 13 11.78 17.67 -0.43
C GLU A 13 11.67 17.49 1.09
N SER A 14 10.60 16.85 1.57
CA SER A 14 10.39 16.60 3.00
C SER A 14 9.45 15.42 3.24
N LEU A 15 9.46 14.93 4.48
CA LEU A 15 8.52 13.93 4.98
C LEU A 15 7.26 14.54 5.61
N LYS A 16 7.00 15.83 5.34
CA LYS A 16 5.83 16.51 5.85
C LYS A 16 4.59 16.07 5.09
N ALA A 17 3.53 15.74 5.82
CA ALA A 17 2.24 15.51 5.19
C ALA A 17 1.58 16.87 4.88
N LEU A 18 0.72 16.90 3.88
CA LEU A 18 -0.09 18.09 3.60
C LEU A 18 -0.98 18.51 4.79
N ILE A 19 -1.33 17.56 5.67
CA ILE A 19 -2.27 17.77 6.78
C ILE A 19 -1.68 17.50 8.18
N GLY A 20 -0.39 17.77 8.40
CA GLY A 20 0.22 17.75 9.75
C GLY A 20 0.44 16.36 10.36
N LYS A 21 0.29 15.31 9.56
CA LYS A 21 0.62 13.91 9.88
C LYS A 21 2.03 13.57 9.40
N ASP A 22 3.03 14.31 9.84
CA ASP A 22 4.39 14.18 9.33
C ASP A 22 4.97 12.79 9.60
N ALA A 23 5.66 12.25 8.61
CA ALA A 23 6.32 10.95 8.74
C ALA A 23 7.77 11.12 9.19
N LYS A 24 8.35 10.02 9.68
CA LYS A 24 9.74 9.99 10.15
C LYS A 24 10.54 8.93 9.39
N TRP A 25 11.77 9.27 9.02
CA TRP A 25 12.71 8.29 8.51
C TRP A 25 13.29 7.44 9.63
N VAL A 26 13.38 6.13 9.41
CA VAL A 26 14.05 5.16 10.27
C VAL A 26 15.00 4.35 9.41
N GLY A 27 16.29 4.41 9.69
CA GLY A 27 17.31 3.69 8.93
C GLY A 27 18.73 4.01 9.38
N ASN A 28 19.69 3.32 8.79
CA ASN A 28 21.12 3.53 9.07
C ASN A 28 21.69 4.74 8.31
N SER A 29 21.01 5.18 7.26
CA SER A 29 21.29 6.37 6.46
C SER A 29 20.26 7.47 6.72
N SER A 30 20.50 8.67 6.20
CA SER A 30 19.49 9.74 6.18
C SER A 30 18.57 9.58 4.97
N ALA A 31 17.33 10.07 5.08
CA ALA A 31 16.41 10.18 3.96
C ALA A 31 17.03 11.00 2.81
N GLU A 32 17.01 10.45 1.60
CA GLU A 32 17.58 11.09 0.41
C GLU A 32 16.48 11.40 -0.61
N PHE A 33 16.34 12.65 -1.00
CA PHE A 33 15.43 13.08 -2.06
C PHE A 33 16.17 13.18 -3.39
N VAL A 34 15.64 12.54 -4.42
CA VAL A 34 16.28 12.41 -5.74
C VAL A 34 15.33 12.82 -6.86
N GLU A 35 15.88 13.14 -8.02
CA GLU A 35 15.12 13.34 -9.26
C GLU A 35 15.49 12.27 -10.29
N ILE A 36 14.51 11.50 -10.76
CA ILE A 36 14.66 10.45 -11.76
C ILE A 36 13.65 10.70 -12.88
N GLN A 37 14.13 10.80 -14.13
CA GLN A 37 13.26 11.05 -15.30
C GLN A 37 12.32 12.25 -15.09
N SER A 38 12.87 13.35 -14.57
CA SER A 38 12.15 14.61 -14.27
C SER A 38 11.05 14.49 -13.21
N ARG A 39 11.10 13.46 -12.35
CA ARG A 39 10.22 13.32 -11.20
C ARG A 39 11.03 13.24 -9.91
N LYS A 40 10.63 14.05 -8.94
CA LYS A 40 11.22 14.01 -7.60
C LYS A 40 10.58 12.92 -6.75
N GLY A 41 11.35 12.37 -5.83
CA GLY A 41 10.88 11.36 -4.91
C GLY A 41 11.87 11.09 -3.79
N LEU A 42 11.42 10.33 -2.80
CA LEU A 42 12.27 9.80 -1.74
C LEU A 42 12.92 8.49 -2.21
N SER A 43 14.23 8.41 -2.10
CA SER A 43 15.03 7.23 -2.42
C SER A 43 15.05 6.26 -1.25
N PHE A 44 14.92 4.97 -1.55
CA PHE A 44 15.06 3.87 -0.61
C PHE A 44 16.17 2.95 -1.11
N ASP A 45 17.25 2.81 -0.35
CA ASP A 45 18.43 2.00 -0.67
C ASP A 45 18.39 0.60 -0.04
N GLY A 46 17.31 0.28 0.67
CA GLY A 46 17.14 -0.96 1.43
C GLY A 46 17.59 -0.89 2.90
N ASN A 47 18.17 0.22 3.36
CA ASN A 47 18.66 0.38 4.74
C ASN A 47 17.78 1.30 5.61
N GLY A 48 16.56 1.59 5.15
CA GLY A 48 15.61 2.42 5.89
C GLY A 48 14.20 2.38 5.33
N TYR A 49 13.28 2.95 6.10
CA TYR A 49 11.87 3.07 5.76
C TYR A 49 11.28 4.34 6.39
N VAL A 50 10.10 4.71 5.93
CA VAL A 50 9.32 5.82 6.49
C VAL A 50 8.28 5.26 7.45
N VAL A 51 8.35 5.64 8.72
CA VAL A 51 7.30 5.32 9.69
C VAL A 51 6.22 6.40 9.64
N LEU A 52 4.97 5.95 9.50
CA LEU A 52 3.79 6.81 9.51
C LEU A 52 3.32 7.06 10.96
N PRO A 53 2.58 8.15 11.22
CA PRO A 53 1.97 8.37 12.52
C PRO A 53 1.06 7.22 12.96
N GLU A 54 1.16 6.79 14.21
CA GLU A 54 0.42 5.64 14.75
C GLU A 54 -1.11 5.81 14.69
N ASP A 55 -1.59 7.04 14.74
CA ASP A 55 -3.03 7.35 14.77
C ASP A 55 -3.68 7.47 13.39
N LEU A 56 -2.93 7.24 12.31
CA LEU A 56 -3.40 7.37 10.93
C LEU A 56 -4.58 6.43 10.61
N PHE A 57 -4.58 5.23 11.19
CA PHE A 57 -5.59 4.19 10.92
C PHE A 57 -6.68 4.12 11.99
N ASN A 58 -6.72 5.03 12.98
CA ASN A 58 -7.73 5.00 14.04
C ASN A 58 -9.17 5.15 13.51
N SER A 59 -9.35 5.73 12.31
CA SER A 59 -10.64 5.87 11.64
C SER A 59 -10.93 4.77 10.61
N ILE A 60 -10.00 3.84 10.38
CA ILE A 60 -10.11 2.75 9.42
C ILE A 60 -10.39 1.47 10.21
N ASP A 61 -11.53 0.85 9.94
CA ASP A 61 -11.98 -0.37 10.61
C ASP A 61 -12.49 -1.41 9.60
N ASN A 62 -13.04 -2.51 10.11
CA ASN A 62 -13.60 -3.58 9.29
C ASN A 62 -14.86 -3.18 8.50
N THR A 63 -15.30 -1.92 8.57
CA THR A 63 -16.41 -1.36 7.80
C THR A 63 -15.99 -0.20 6.90
N THR A 64 -14.77 0.31 7.07
CA THR A 64 -14.23 1.50 6.41
C THR A 64 -13.06 1.09 5.53
N GLY A 65 -13.27 1.07 4.22
CA GLY A 65 -12.23 0.75 3.26
C GLY A 65 -11.23 1.88 3.14
N PHE A 66 -10.09 1.59 2.53
CA PHE A 66 -9.14 2.64 2.18
C PHE A 66 -8.44 2.32 0.86
N THR A 67 -7.75 3.31 0.32
CA THR A 67 -6.88 3.16 -0.83
C THR A 67 -5.52 3.74 -0.51
N PHE A 68 -4.47 2.96 -0.72
CA PHE A 68 -3.11 3.46 -0.82
C PHE A 68 -2.79 3.70 -2.30
N SER A 69 -2.18 4.84 -2.61
CA SER A 69 -1.78 5.19 -3.97
C SER A 69 -0.43 5.88 -3.95
N SER A 70 0.46 5.51 -4.87
CA SER A 70 1.77 6.15 -4.99
C SER A 70 2.35 6.01 -6.39
N TRP A 71 3.26 6.91 -6.74
CA TRP A 71 4.21 6.67 -7.82
C TRP A 71 5.43 5.95 -7.27
N VAL A 72 5.84 4.87 -7.93
CA VAL A 72 7.03 4.11 -7.56
C VAL A 72 7.96 3.96 -8.76
N TYR A 73 9.26 4.02 -8.50
CA TYR A 73 10.31 3.69 -9.45
C TYR A 73 11.16 2.60 -8.83
N THR A 74 11.11 1.39 -9.38
CA THR A 74 11.87 0.25 -8.87
C THR A 74 13.12 0.04 -9.73
N LYS A 75 14.26 -0.11 -9.07
CA LYS A 75 15.48 -0.64 -9.70
C LYS A 75 15.49 -2.17 -9.56
N GLU A 76 16.55 -2.79 -10.07
CA GLU A 76 16.91 -4.16 -9.69
C GLU A 76 16.90 -4.25 -8.16
N GLY A 77 16.21 -5.26 -7.64
CA GLY A 77 16.02 -5.42 -6.21
C GLY A 77 16.36 -6.83 -5.79
N ASN A 78 16.61 -7.00 -4.50
CA ASN A 78 17.25 -8.19 -3.96
C ASN A 78 16.24 -9.21 -3.43
N SER A 79 14.99 -8.79 -3.21
CA SER A 79 13.93 -9.68 -2.74
C SER A 79 12.56 -9.28 -3.28
N VAL A 80 11.77 -10.25 -3.75
CA VAL A 80 10.37 -10.05 -4.17
C VAL A 80 9.44 -9.62 -3.02
N TRP A 81 9.92 -9.72 -1.78
CA TRP A 81 9.19 -9.38 -0.56
C TRP A 81 9.44 -7.97 -0.05
N GLU A 82 10.33 -7.19 -0.68
CA GLU A 82 10.51 -5.76 -0.36
C GLU A 82 9.16 -5.03 -0.38
N ARG A 83 8.95 -4.14 0.60
CA ARG A 83 7.65 -3.50 0.86
C ARG A 83 7.57 -2.13 0.24
N ILE A 84 6.47 -1.87 -0.46
CA ILE A 84 6.04 -0.52 -0.85
C ILE A 84 5.29 0.13 0.32
N PHE A 85 4.44 -0.64 1.00
CA PHE A 85 3.94 -0.32 2.34
C PHE A 85 3.73 -1.61 3.14
N ASP A 86 3.72 -1.48 4.47
CA ASP A 86 3.49 -2.56 5.42
C ASP A 86 2.73 -2.02 6.64
N PHE A 87 1.59 -2.63 6.96
CA PHE A 87 0.78 -2.30 8.12
C PHE A 87 0.41 -3.57 8.90
N GLY A 88 0.31 -3.44 10.22
CA GLY A 88 -0.16 -4.48 11.12
C GLY A 88 0.97 -5.13 11.91
N SER A 89 0.75 -6.37 12.34
CA SER A 89 1.57 -7.02 13.38
C SER A 89 2.59 -8.03 12.84
N GLY A 90 2.77 -8.09 11.53
CA GLY A 90 3.71 -9.01 10.87
C GLY A 90 3.10 -10.36 10.48
N GLU A 91 3.99 -11.30 10.15
CA GLU A 91 3.64 -12.61 9.59
C GLU A 91 2.82 -13.47 10.56
N GLY A 92 1.78 -14.14 10.05
CA GLY A 92 0.89 -15.00 10.86
C GLY A 92 -0.07 -14.23 11.79
N LEU A 93 0.06 -12.91 11.86
CA LEU A 93 -0.85 -12.02 12.56
C LEU A 93 -1.60 -11.13 11.56
N PRO A 94 -2.70 -10.49 11.99
CA PRO A 94 -3.40 -9.51 11.15
C PRO A 94 -2.43 -8.45 10.61
N SER A 95 -2.23 -8.48 9.31
CA SER A 95 -1.35 -7.55 8.60
C SER A 95 -1.85 -7.34 7.17
N MET A 96 -1.47 -6.21 6.60
CA MET A 96 -1.69 -5.90 5.20
C MET A 96 -0.43 -5.29 4.62
N PHE A 97 0.02 -5.80 3.50
CA PHE A 97 1.24 -5.32 2.88
C PHE A 97 1.17 -5.40 1.38
N PHE A 98 1.94 -4.53 0.75
CA PHE A 98 2.08 -4.47 -0.70
C PHE A 98 3.56 -4.51 -1.07
N THR A 99 3.92 -5.48 -1.91
CA THR A 99 5.34 -5.75 -2.21
C THR A 99 5.76 -5.16 -3.54
N ARG A 100 7.08 -5.08 -3.78
CA ARG A 100 7.66 -4.67 -5.06
C ARG A 100 7.16 -5.50 -6.24
N ASN A 101 6.78 -6.76 -6.01
CA ASN A 101 6.26 -7.65 -7.04
C ASN A 101 4.79 -7.39 -7.36
N LEU A 102 4.24 -6.27 -6.86
CA LEU A 102 2.85 -5.86 -7.05
C LEU A 102 1.85 -6.89 -6.53
N ARG A 103 2.23 -7.58 -5.44
CA ARG A 103 1.37 -8.49 -4.71
C ARG A 103 0.84 -7.78 -3.47
N GLY A 104 -0.47 -7.60 -3.42
CA GLY A 104 -1.17 -7.21 -2.21
C GLY A 104 -1.53 -8.45 -1.39
N THR A 105 -1.36 -8.38 -0.08
CA THR A 105 -1.77 -9.46 0.83
C THR A 105 -2.49 -8.88 2.04
N LEU A 106 -3.64 -9.46 2.39
CA LEU A 106 -4.21 -9.39 3.73
C LEU A 106 -3.89 -10.72 4.41
N SER A 107 -3.09 -10.67 5.47
CA SER A 107 -2.65 -11.84 6.25
C SER A 107 -3.38 -11.90 7.60
N GLY A 108 -3.58 -13.12 8.09
CA GLY A 108 -4.30 -13.41 9.33
C GLY A 108 -4.59 -14.90 9.47
N PHE A 109 -5.83 -15.29 9.78
CA PHE A 109 -6.27 -16.70 9.87
C PHE A 109 -6.47 -17.38 8.49
N GLY A 110 -5.72 -16.92 7.49
CA GLY A 110 -5.84 -17.22 6.06
C GLY A 110 -5.54 -15.97 5.23
N ASP A 111 -4.82 -16.14 4.12
CA ASP A 111 -4.41 -15.02 3.28
C ASP A 111 -5.43 -14.72 2.17
N LEU A 112 -5.78 -13.44 2.01
CA LEU A 112 -6.38 -12.94 0.77
C LEU A 112 -5.30 -12.24 -0.05
N ILE A 113 -5.12 -12.69 -1.28
CA ILE A 113 -4.02 -12.29 -2.13
C ILE A 113 -4.58 -11.67 -3.41
N ALA A 114 -4.18 -10.44 -3.71
CA ALA A 114 -4.31 -9.84 -5.02
C ALA A 114 -2.93 -9.86 -5.68
N ASP A 115 -2.68 -10.87 -6.51
CA ASP A 115 -1.38 -11.07 -7.14
C ASP A 115 -1.40 -10.59 -8.59
N GLY A 116 -0.65 -9.52 -8.85
CA GLY A 116 -0.43 -9.00 -10.18
C GLY A 116 0.39 -9.91 -11.09
N SER A 117 1.20 -10.81 -10.50
CA SER A 117 2.13 -11.85 -11.00
C SER A 117 2.91 -11.64 -12.31
N LYS A 118 2.68 -10.56 -13.09
CA LYS A 118 3.18 -10.40 -14.47
C LYS A 118 3.43 -8.96 -14.96
N LYS A 119 3.43 -7.92 -14.12
CA LYS A 119 3.47 -6.52 -14.63
C LYS A 119 4.30 -5.51 -13.83
N TYR A 120 5.36 -5.90 -13.13
CA TYR A 120 6.32 -4.90 -12.65
C TYR A 120 7.41 -4.69 -13.70
N GLN A 121 7.71 -3.43 -13.99
CA GLN A 121 8.76 -3.04 -14.92
C GLN A 121 9.77 -2.22 -14.14
N GLU A 122 11.04 -2.62 -14.23
CA GLU A 122 12.13 -1.90 -13.61
C GLU A 122 12.51 -0.69 -14.45
N ASN A 123 13.10 0.31 -13.79
CA ASN A 123 13.61 1.52 -14.41
C ASN A 123 12.56 2.40 -15.12
N ILE A 124 11.30 2.25 -14.74
CA ILE A 124 10.21 3.13 -15.16
C ILE A 124 9.35 3.53 -13.97
N TRP A 125 8.73 4.70 -14.07
CA TRP A 125 7.71 5.11 -13.11
C TRP A 125 6.40 4.39 -13.35
N MET A 126 5.85 3.82 -12.27
CA MET A 126 4.53 3.18 -12.26
C MET A 126 3.65 3.86 -11.23
N HIS A 127 2.40 4.14 -11.58
CA HIS A 127 1.39 4.52 -10.61
C HIS A 127 0.76 3.25 -10.05
N VAL A 128 0.89 3.02 -8.76
CA VAL A 128 0.32 1.85 -8.08
C VAL A 128 -0.82 2.26 -7.18
N ALA A 129 -1.87 1.45 -7.12
CA ALA A 129 -2.92 1.59 -6.12
C ALA A 129 -3.25 0.23 -5.50
N PHE A 130 -3.40 0.21 -4.18
CA PHE A 130 -3.91 -0.91 -3.40
C PHE A 130 -5.24 -0.48 -2.79
N VAL A 131 -6.30 -1.22 -3.07
CA VAL A 131 -7.66 -0.91 -2.61
C VAL A 131 -8.09 -1.99 -1.63
N TYR A 132 -8.37 -1.61 -0.39
CA TYR A 132 -8.95 -2.48 0.61
C TYR A 132 -10.48 -2.33 0.64
N HIS A 133 -11.15 -3.45 0.39
CA HIS A 133 -12.60 -3.59 0.47
C HIS A 133 -12.98 -4.27 1.79
N PRO A 134 -13.57 -3.53 2.75
CA PRO A 134 -13.96 -4.10 4.03
C PRO A 134 -15.20 -4.97 3.87
N SER A 135 -15.38 -5.97 4.73
CA SER A 135 -16.62 -6.73 4.79
C SER A 135 -17.68 -5.97 5.57
N ASN A 136 -18.85 -5.69 4.99
CA ASN A 136 -19.98 -5.23 5.78
C ASN A 136 -21.07 -6.30 5.73
N LYS A 137 -21.15 -7.16 6.76
CA LYS A 137 -22.14 -8.26 6.83
C LYS A 137 -23.60 -7.81 6.64
N SER A 138 -23.90 -6.52 6.85
CA SER A 138 -25.25 -5.95 6.66
C SER A 138 -25.50 -5.37 5.27
N LYS A 139 -24.47 -5.11 4.45
CA LYS A 139 -24.60 -4.35 3.18
C LYS A 139 -23.83 -4.95 2.00
N ASN A 140 -22.62 -5.43 2.24
CA ASN A 140 -21.71 -5.97 1.23
C ASN A 140 -21.13 -7.29 1.72
N SER A 141 -21.47 -8.37 1.05
CA SER A 141 -20.87 -9.68 1.32
C SER A 141 -19.48 -9.84 0.70
N SER A 142 -18.96 -8.81 0.05
CA SER A 142 -17.64 -8.80 -0.58
C SER A 142 -16.57 -8.24 0.35
N ALA A 143 -15.39 -8.87 0.38
CA ALA A 143 -14.26 -8.42 1.17
C ALA A 143 -12.95 -8.82 0.50
N GLY A 144 -11.90 -8.03 0.68
CA GLY A 144 -10.57 -8.36 0.16
C GLY A 144 -9.87 -7.16 -0.43
N ILE A 145 -9.05 -7.41 -1.43
CA ILE A 145 -8.14 -6.40 -1.98
C ILE A 145 -8.09 -6.44 -3.49
N GLN A 146 -7.83 -5.29 -4.09
CA GLN A 146 -7.51 -5.16 -5.50
C GLN A 146 -6.25 -4.32 -5.68
N VAL A 147 -5.46 -4.65 -6.70
CA VAL A 147 -4.22 -3.94 -7.05
C VAL A 147 -4.33 -3.41 -8.47
N TYR A 148 -3.96 -2.14 -8.65
CA TYR A 148 -3.94 -1.46 -9.94
C TYR A 148 -2.55 -0.92 -10.27
N VAL A 149 -2.18 -0.97 -11.55
CA VAL A 149 -0.97 -0.33 -12.10
C VAL A 149 -1.34 0.52 -13.30
N ASN A 150 -0.93 1.78 -13.28
CA ASN A 150 -1.25 2.77 -14.32
C ASN A 150 -2.75 2.85 -14.64
N GLY A 151 -3.59 2.60 -13.64
CA GLY A 151 -5.05 2.59 -13.74
C GLY A 151 -5.67 1.26 -14.19
N GLU A 152 -4.86 0.26 -14.56
CA GLU A 152 -5.34 -1.08 -14.94
C GLU A 152 -5.40 -2.01 -13.73
N LEU A 153 -6.49 -2.75 -13.54
CA LEU A 153 -6.59 -3.82 -12.54
C LEU A 153 -5.64 -4.97 -12.92
N ILE A 154 -4.72 -5.33 -12.03
CA ILE A 154 -3.75 -6.41 -12.28
C ILE A 154 -3.89 -7.59 -11.32
N GLY A 155 -4.50 -7.39 -10.15
CA GLY A 155 -4.74 -8.44 -9.17
C GLY A 155 -6.06 -8.22 -8.46
N ASP A 156 -6.84 -9.29 -8.33
CA ASP A 156 -8.13 -9.30 -7.65
C ASP A 156 -8.16 -10.42 -6.60
N GLY A 157 -8.19 -10.02 -5.34
CA GLY A 157 -8.31 -10.90 -4.17
C GLY A 157 -9.62 -10.69 -3.43
N VAL A 158 -10.66 -10.15 -4.08
CA VAL A 158 -11.97 -9.96 -3.47
C VAL A 158 -12.74 -11.28 -3.46
N ILE A 159 -13.19 -11.68 -2.27
CA ILE A 159 -14.09 -12.80 -2.08
C ILE A 159 -15.52 -12.30 -1.91
N ASN A 160 -16.48 -13.05 -2.42
CA ASN A 160 -17.91 -12.83 -2.16
C ASN A 160 -18.40 -13.92 -1.20
N GLN A 161 -18.83 -13.54 0.00
CA GLN A 161 -19.54 -14.45 0.89
C GLN A 161 -20.97 -14.64 0.37
N THR A 162 -21.25 -15.76 -0.28
CA THR A 162 -22.65 -16.17 -0.48
C THR A 162 -23.17 -16.69 0.85
N THR A 163 -24.34 -16.23 1.28
CA THR A 163 -25.05 -16.75 2.44
C THR A 163 -25.52 -18.18 2.15
N SER A 164 -24.63 -19.17 2.22
CA SER A 164 -25.01 -20.59 2.20
C SER A 164 -25.12 -21.07 3.65
N GLY A 165 -26.30 -20.89 4.22
CA GLY A 165 -26.60 -21.31 5.59
C GLY A 165 -27.93 -20.75 6.08
N LEU A 166 -29.03 -21.13 5.42
CA LEU A 166 -30.36 -21.24 6.03
C LEU A 166 -30.73 -22.73 6.06
#